data_AF-A0A4P9ULL5-F1
#
_entry.id   AF-A0A4P9ULL5-F1
#
_cell.length_a   1.000
_cell.length_b   1.000
_cell.length_c   1.000
_cell.angle_alpha   90.00
_cell.angle_beta   90.00
_cell.angle_gamma   90.00
#
_symmetry.space_group_name_H-M   'P 1'
#
loop_
_entity.id
_entity.type
_entity.pdbx_description
1 polymer ?
#
loop_
_entity_poly.entity_id
_entity_poly.type
_entity_poly.pdbx_seq_one_letter_code
_entity_poly.pdbx_strand_id
1 'polypeptide(L)'
;MIIRISEHESGIEKYLNEGNKSGRSLHRDELDRRMPIYGDLGVFSAAHRYVKKHKKWKKSYWHITVSPAFAQHDLTRARWQEITLQLLEHFFHLYDRNRLAAYAEIHYPIMQSVTDPVTQTPKQRIPHIHLIISKLDLLSDNQLRILPYKKSVAAAFQKWLGSQYSTNYNLQKEADSALKSVQQYREWHRENNRVDLNRTPYSPQKITPVLADQHGWISNTNLSENSRKHPHYPGFSAEQQRLDALDGFSWWVSDAQCWFAEKPEINRLNADISMAALLEKAERDYGLLTEHYRIDDRKLVDNRTGDRVNAIDFAYLWLNLPMDQAISWVRSAEAPIEEESNDPAARF
;
A
#
# COMPACT_ATOMS: atom_id res chain seq x y z
N MET A 1 -19.99 -3.79 2.38
CA MET A 1 -18.78 -4.08 1.59
C MET A 1 -18.57 -5.59 1.52
N ILE A 2 -17.96 -6.12 0.46
CA ILE A 2 -17.59 -7.54 0.32
C ILE A 2 -16.07 -7.64 0.25
N ILE A 3 -15.47 -8.44 1.12
CA ILE A 3 -14.04 -8.74 1.13
C ILE A 3 -13.89 -10.23 0.76
N ARG A 4 -12.89 -10.56 -0.05
CA ARG A 4 -12.47 -11.95 -0.28
C ARG A 4 -10.96 -12.02 -0.16
N ILE A 5 -10.46 -13.04 0.52
CA ILE A 5 -9.04 -13.31 0.68
C ILE A 5 -8.70 -14.63 -0.01
N SER A 6 -7.55 -14.68 -0.68
CA SER A 6 -7.07 -15.86 -1.38
C SER A 6 -5.54 -15.92 -1.39
N GLU A 7 -4.99 -17.11 -1.65
CA GLU A 7 -3.54 -17.35 -1.64
C GLU A 7 -3.06 -17.86 -3.00
N HIS A 8 -1.98 -17.26 -3.49
CA HIS A 8 -1.41 -17.59 -4.80
C HIS A 8 0.11 -17.67 -4.76
N GLU A 9 0.69 -18.14 -5.87
CA GLU A 9 2.14 -18.37 -6.03
C GLU A 9 2.75 -17.51 -7.15
N SER A 10 1.96 -17.15 -8.17
CA SER A 10 2.42 -16.43 -9.35
C SER A 10 1.27 -15.85 -10.17
N GLY A 11 1.61 -14.90 -11.05
CA GLY A 11 0.72 -14.38 -12.09
C GLY A 11 0.08 -13.03 -11.76
N ILE A 12 0.14 -12.58 -10.50
CA ILE A 12 -0.43 -11.29 -10.11
C ILE A 12 0.35 -10.11 -10.68
N GLU A 13 1.68 -10.16 -10.70
CA GLU A 13 2.54 -9.10 -11.26
C GLU A 13 2.20 -8.87 -12.74
N LYS A 14 2.16 -9.94 -13.54
CA LYS A 14 1.75 -9.92 -14.95
C LYS A 14 0.33 -9.36 -15.15
N TYR A 15 -0.59 -9.67 -14.25
CA TYR A 15 -1.99 -9.25 -14.34
C TYR A 15 -2.23 -7.79 -13.92
N LEU A 16 -1.49 -7.29 -12.92
CA LEU A 16 -1.58 -5.90 -12.44
C LEU A 16 -0.68 -4.95 -13.22
N ASN A 17 0.43 -5.42 -13.82
CA ASN A 17 1.32 -4.62 -14.66
C ASN A 17 0.93 -4.69 -16.14
N GLU A 18 1.05 -5.86 -16.78
CA GLU A 18 0.77 -6.03 -18.21
C GLU A 18 -0.71 -6.18 -18.55
N GLY A 19 -1.64 -6.12 -17.58
CA GLY A 19 -3.08 -6.24 -17.81
C GLY A 19 -3.59 -7.61 -18.29
N ASN A 20 -2.69 -8.57 -18.47
CA ASN A 20 -2.95 -9.86 -19.08
C ASN A 20 -3.56 -10.86 -18.09
N LYS A 21 -4.73 -11.45 -18.42
CA LYS A 21 -5.34 -12.56 -17.67
C LYS A 21 -5.49 -13.78 -18.57
N SER A 22 -4.92 -14.92 -18.16
CA SER A 22 -5.08 -16.18 -18.88
C SER A 22 -6.56 -16.52 -19.12
N GLY A 23 -6.90 -16.93 -20.34
CA GLY A 23 -8.27 -17.29 -20.74
C GLY A 23 -9.22 -16.10 -20.96
N ARG A 24 -8.73 -14.85 -21.04
CA ARG A 24 -9.53 -13.66 -21.38
C ARG A 24 -8.98 -13.00 -22.64
N SER A 25 -9.83 -12.74 -23.62
CA SER A 25 -9.47 -12.06 -24.88
C SER A 25 -9.17 -10.57 -24.67
N LEU A 26 -9.99 -9.88 -23.87
CA LEU A 26 -9.88 -8.45 -23.63
C LEU A 26 -8.74 -8.12 -22.66
N HIS A 27 -7.95 -7.11 -22.99
CA HIS A 27 -6.87 -6.56 -22.19
C HIS A 27 -7.42 -5.77 -21.00
N ARG A 28 -6.61 -5.54 -19.96
CA ARG A 28 -7.08 -4.80 -18.78
C ARG A 28 -7.42 -3.35 -19.11
N ASP A 29 -6.63 -2.70 -19.96
CA ASP A 29 -6.78 -1.28 -20.25
C ASP A 29 -8.02 -0.97 -21.12
N GLU A 30 -8.60 -1.99 -21.75
CA GLU A 30 -9.92 -1.92 -22.38
C GLU A 30 -11.07 -2.06 -21.35
N LEU A 31 -10.79 -2.72 -20.22
CA LEU A 31 -11.80 -3.17 -19.26
C LEU A 31 -11.93 -2.25 -18.05
N ASP A 32 -10.82 -1.73 -17.52
CA ASP A 32 -10.77 -0.93 -16.30
C ASP A 32 -9.70 0.16 -16.39
N ARG A 33 -10.01 1.34 -15.84
CA ARG A 33 -8.99 2.32 -15.45
C ARG A 33 -8.38 1.86 -14.14
N ARG A 34 -7.09 1.57 -14.16
CA ARG A 34 -6.27 1.18 -13.00
C ARG A 34 -5.74 2.44 -12.32
N MET A 35 -5.77 2.47 -10.99
CA MET A 35 -5.18 3.57 -10.22
C MET A 35 -4.48 2.99 -8.97
N PRO A 36 -3.14 3.09 -8.87
CA PRO A 36 -2.40 2.84 -7.64
C PRO A 36 -2.95 3.68 -6.47
N ILE A 37 -3.16 3.05 -5.33
CA ILE A 37 -3.62 3.71 -4.10
C ILE A 37 -2.68 3.49 -2.92
N TYR A 38 -1.87 2.43 -2.90
CA TYR A 38 -1.04 2.09 -1.75
C TYR A 38 0.22 1.31 -2.12
N GLY A 39 1.33 1.60 -1.43
CA GLY A 39 2.59 0.91 -1.62
C GLY A 39 3.16 1.05 -3.04
N ASP A 40 4.10 0.19 -3.40
CA ASP A 40 4.61 0.09 -4.77
C ASP A 40 4.74 -1.38 -5.24
N LEU A 41 4.39 -1.59 -6.51
CA LEU A 41 4.41 -2.91 -7.12
C LEU A 41 5.84 -3.46 -7.28
N GLY A 42 6.85 -2.60 -7.46
CA GLY A 42 8.26 -2.98 -7.51
C GLY A 42 8.71 -3.65 -6.21
N VAL A 43 8.42 -3.00 -5.07
CA VAL A 43 8.72 -3.48 -3.71
C VAL A 43 8.04 -4.83 -3.43
N PHE A 44 6.75 -4.96 -3.77
CA PHE A 44 6.04 -6.24 -3.71
C PHE A 44 6.74 -7.32 -4.57
N SER A 45 7.05 -6.98 -5.82
CA SER A 45 7.58 -7.93 -6.80
C SER A 45 8.99 -8.42 -6.39
N ALA A 46 9.80 -7.53 -5.82
CA ALA A 46 11.14 -7.86 -5.34
C ALA A 46 11.08 -8.82 -4.13
N ALA A 47 10.18 -8.57 -3.17
CA ALA A 47 9.91 -9.49 -2.06
C ALA A 47 9.33 -10.85 -2.54
N HIS A 48 8.44 -10.84 -3.54
CA HIS A 48 7.87 -12.05 -4.11
C HIS A 48 8.93 -12.89 -4.85
N ARG A 49 9.80 -12.28 -5.67
CA ARG A 49 10.95 -12.94 -6.30
C ARG A 49 11.88 -13.57 -5.26
N TYR A 50 12.21 -12.86 -4.19
CA TYR A 50 13.01 -13.39 -3.09
C TYR A 50 12.38 -14.65 -2.47
N VAL A 51 11.07 -14.64 -2.18
CA VAL A 51 10.32 -15.80 -1.69
C VAL A 51 10.41 -16.98 -2.66
N LYS A 52 10.24 -16.77 -3.98
CA LYS A 52 10.34 -17.86 -4.97
C LYS A 52 11.75 -18.44 -5.05
N LYS A 53 12.78 -17.60 -5.05
CA LYS A 53 14.20 -18.00 -5.18
C LYS A 53 14.73 -18.70 -3.93
N HIS A 54 14.45 -18.18 -2.73
CA HIS A 54 15.10 -18.58 -1.48
C HIS A 54 14.20 -19.38 -0.52
N LYS A 55 12.89 -19.14 -0.51
CA LYS A 55 11.98 -19.71 0.49
C LYS A 55 11.14 -20.88 -0.03
N LYS A 56 10.88 -20.95 -1.34
CA LYS A 56 10.16 -22.03 -2.03
C LYS A 56 8.79 -22.36 -1.41
N TRP A 57 8.11 -21.37 -0.83
CA TRP A 57 6.78 -21.56 -0.24
C TRP A 57 5.74 -21.85 -1.32
N LYS A 58 4.87 -22.84 -1.08
CA LYS A 58 3.75 -23.23 -1.97
C LYS A 58 2.80 -22.07 -2.33
N LYS A 59 2.73 -21.07 -1.45
CA LYS A 59 1.97 -19.82 -1.63
C LYS A 59 2.86 -18.68 -1.13
N SER A 60 3.02 -17.65 -1.96
CA SER A 60 3.99 -16.57 -1.75
C SER A 60 3.36 -15.21 -1.48
N TYR A 61 2.08 -15.03 -1.77
CA TYR A 61 1.34 -13.80 -1.43
C TYR A 61 -0.14 -14.06 -1.11
N TRP A 62 -0.70 -13.12 -0.35
CA TRP A 62 -2.13 -12.92 -0.16
C TRP A 62 -2.67 -12.02 -1.26
N HIS A 63 -3.85 -12.34 -1.78
CA HIS A 63 -4.64 -11.46 -2.65
C HIS A 63 -5.98 -11.19 -1.99
N ILE A 64 -6.22 -9.93 -1.66
CA ILE A 64 -7.44 -9.42 -1.06
C ILE A 64 -8.18 -8.62 -2.13
N THR A 65 -9.42 -9.02 -2.44
CA THR A 65 -10.30 -8.25 -3.31
C THR A 65 -11.39 -7.59 -2.48
N VAL A 66 -11.59 -6.29 -2.68
CA VAL A 66 -12.58 -5.50 -1.95
C VAL A 66 -13.57 -4.94 -2.95
N SER A 67 -14.85 -5.19 -2.73
CA SER A 67 -15.94 -4.59 -3.51
C SER A 67 -16.86 -3.76 -2.59
N PRO A 68 -17.12 -2.49 -2.93
CA PRO A 68 -18.08 -1.66 -2.21
C PRO A 68 -19.52 -2.18 -2.36
N ALA A 69 -20.46 -1.59 -1.64
CA ALA A 69 -21.87 -1.66 -2.05
C ALA A 69 -22.11 -0.71 -3.24
N PHE A 70 -23.21 -0.87 -3.98
CA PHE A 70 -23.52 -0.02 -5.13
C PHE A 70 -23.57 1.48 -4.77
N ALA A 71 -24.12 1.81 -3.60
CA ALA A 71 -24.17 3.17 -3.05
C ALA A 71 -22.82 3.73 -2.55
N GLN A 72 -21.70 3.07 -2.89
CA GLN A 72 -20.33 3.40 -2.48
C GLN A 72 -19.37 3.32 -3.69
N HIS A 73 -19.89 3.47 -4.91
CA HIS A 73 -19.10 3.42 -6.15
C HIS A 73 -18.35 4.72 -6.46
N ASP A 74 -18.77 5.82 -5.86
CA ASP A 74 -18.26 7.19 -6.00
C ASP A 74 -17.22 7.58 -4.92
N LEU A 75 -16.79 6.63 -4.09
CA LEU A 75 -15.76 6.84 -3.07
C LEU A 75 -14.48 7.43 -3.68
N THR A 76 -13.94 8.45 -3.00
CA THR A 76 -12.71 9.15 -3.40
C THR A 76 -11.48 8.28 -3.17
N ARG A 77 -10.37 8.61 -3.86
CA ARG A 77 -9.07 7.93 -3.68
C ARG A 77 -8.67 7.82 -2.20
N ALA A 78 -8.80 8.90 -1.43
CA ALA A 78 -8.50 8.91 0.00
C ALA A 78 -9.31 7.85 0.79
N ARG A 79 -10.62 7.72 0.53
CA ARG A 79 -11.44 6.68 1.18
C ARG A 79 -11.00 5.27 0.79
N TRP A 80 -10.54 5.06 -0.44
CA TRP A 80 -9.95 3.77 -0.85
C TRP A 80 -8.61 3.47 -0.16
N GLN A 81 -7.81 4.49 0.12
CA GLN A 81 -6.57 4.37 0.89
C GLN A 81 -6.86 4.02 2.35
N GLU A 82 -7.82 4.68 2.98
CA GLU A 82 -8.28 4.33 4.33
C GLU A 82 -8.80 2.90 4.43
N ILE A 83 -9.64 2.47 3.47
CA ILE A 83 -10.13 1.08 3.36
C ILE A 83 -8.95 0.11 3.29
N THR A 84 -7.93 0.43 2.49
CA THR A 84 -6.71 -0.38 2.33
C THR A 84 -5.92 -0.47 3.63
N LEU A 85 -5.72 0.65 4.32
CA LEU A 85 -5.06 0.71 5.64
C LEU A 85 -5.84 -0.07 6.71
N GLN A 86 -7.16 0.03 6.74
CA GLN A 86 -8.00 -0.72 7.69
C GLN A 86 -7.99 -2.24 7.41
N LEU A 87 -7.87 -2.66 6.15
CA LEU A 87 -7.68 -4.07 5.80
C LEU A 87 -6.33 -4.60 6.26
N LEU A 88 -5.26 -3.82 6.05
CA LEU A 88 -3.92 -4.17 6.50
C LEU A 88 -3.87 -4.26 8.04
N GLU A 89 -4.39 -3.25 8.75
CA GLU A 89 -4.41 -3.28 10.22
C GLU A 89 -5.33 -4.40 10.76
N HIS A 90 -6.42 -4.76 10.08
CA HIS A 90 -7.28 -5.86 10.52
C HIS A 90 -6.60 -7.23 10.35
N PHE A 91 -6.13 -7.54 9.14
CA PHE A 91 -5.58 -8.86 8.83
C PHE A 91 -4.13 -9.07 9.30
N PHE A 92 -3.32 -8.01 9.38
CA PHE A 92 -1.89 -8.07 9.69
C PHE A 92 -1.53 -7.41 11.04
N HIS A 93 -2.49 -7.30 11.97
CA HIS A 93 -2.37 -6.60 13.26
C HIS A 93 -1.26 -7.06 14.24
N LEU A 94 -0.46 -8.06 13.89
CA LEU A 94 0.70 -8.54 14.65
C LEU A 94 2.02 -7.93 14.18
N TYR A 95 1.98 -7.11 13.12
CA TYR A 95 3.15 -6.55 12.44
C TYR A 95 2.99 -5.04 12.33
N ASP A 96 4.11 -4.32 12.32
CA ASP A 96 4.13 -2.93 11.88
C ASP A 96 4.09 -2.87 10.35
N ARG A 97 3.62 -1.74 9.79
CA ARG A 97 3.45 -1.57 8.35
C ARG A 97 4.74 -1.80 7.54
N ASN A 98 5.88 -1.32 8.05
CA ASN A 98 7.20 -1.49 7.43
C ASN A 98 7.61 -2.96 7.20
N ARG A 99 6.96 -3.92 7.87
CA ARG A 99 7.21 -5.37 7.74
C ARG A 99 6.50 -5.96 6.51
N LEU A 100 5.60 -5.21 5.87
CA LEU A 100 4.70 -5.69 4.83
C LEU A 100 5.13 -5.17 3.46
N ALA A 101 5.59 -6.07 2.57
CA ALA A 101 5.67 -5.76 1.14
C ALA A 101 4.25 -5.85 0.54
N ALA A 102 3.54 -4.73 0.54
CA ALA A 102 2.16 -4.61 0.09
C ALA A 102 2.00 -3.60 -1.05
N TYR A 103 1.06 -3.85 -1.95
CA TYR A 103 0.64 -2.94 -3.01
C TYR A 103 -0.88 -3.02 -3.16
N ALA A 104 -1.55 -1.89 -3.40
CA ALA A 104 -2.96 -1.88 -3.78
C ALA A 104 -3.26 -0.92 -4.92
N GLU A 105 -4.15 -1.37 -5.79
CA GLU A 105 -4.73 -0.58 -6.88
C GLU A 105 -6.25 -0.78 -6.94
N ILE A 106 -6.96 0.30 -7.29
CA ILE A 106 -8.38 0.23 -7.62
C ILE A 106 -8.58 0.12 -9.13
N HIS A 107 -9.56 -0.70 -9.50
CA HIS A 107 -10.02 -0.92 -10.85
C HIS A 107 -11.39 -0.30 -11.01
N TYR A 108 -11.50 0.78 -11.78
CA TYR A 108 -12.76 1.39 -12.17
C TYR A 108 -13.17 0.87 -13.55
N PRO A 109 -14.27 0.09 -13.68
CA PRO A 109 -14.66 -0.47 -14.96
C PRO A 109 -14.92 0.60 -16.02
N ILE A 110 -14.29 0.45 -17.19
CA ILE A 110 -14.63 1.20 -18.41
C ILE A 110 -15.90 0.59 -18.98
N MET A 111 -15.91 -0.74 -19.16
CA MET A 111 -17.09 -1.51 -19.54
C MET A 111 -17.86 -1.96 -18.30
N GLN A 112 -19.09 -1.46 -18.14
CA GLN A 112 -19.94 -1.70 -16.97
C GLN A 112 -20.52 -3.12 -16.90
N SER A 113 -20.47 -3.88 -18.00
CA SER A 113 -20.91 -5.27 -18.07
C SER A 113 -20.06 -6.04 -19.06
N VAL A 114 -19.80 -7.32 -18.78
CA VAL A 114 -19.16 -8.27 -19.70
C VAL A 114 -19.89 -9.61 -19.58
N THR A 115 -20.16 -10.26 -20.71
CA THR A 115 -20.75 -11.60 -20.73
C THR A 115 -19.75 -12.61 -20.14
N ASP A 116 -20.19 -13.39 -19.16
CA ASP A 116 -19.38 -14.47 -18.62
C ASP A 116 -19.25 -15.61 -19.64
N PRO A 117 -18.03 -16.07 -19.99
CA PRO A 117 -17.85 -17.08 -21.03
C PRO A 117 -18.35 -18.47 -20.64
N VAL A 118 -18.57 -18.73 -19.34
CA VAL A 118 -19.07 -20.02 -18.84
C VAL A 118 -20.59 -19.97 -18.69
N THR A 119 -21.14 -18.92 -18.08
CA THR A 119 -22.58 -18.83 -17.81
C THR A 119 -23.38 -18.15 -18.93
N GLN A 120 -22.72 -17.57 -19.93
CA GLN A 120 -23.30 -16.78 -21.04
C GLN A 120 -24.22 -15.63 -20.60
N THR A 121 -24.16 -15.24 -19.33
CA THR A 121 -24.96 -14.15 -18.76
C THR A 121 -24.14 -12.88 -18.61
N PRO A 122 -24.74 -11.69 -18.80
CA PRO A 122 -24.07 -10.43 -18.54
C PRO A 122 -23.76 -10.30 -17.05
N LYS A 123 -22.49 -10.09 -16.70
CA LYS A 123 -22.06 -9.80 -15.32
C LYS A 123 -21.68 -8.33 -15.22
N GLN A 124 -22.41 -7.61 -14.36
CA GLN A 124 -22.08 -6.24 -14.01
C GLN A 124 -20.68 -6.18 -13.40
N ARG A 125 -19.91 -5.20 -13.84
CA ARG A 125 -18.60 -4.88 -13.30
C ARG A 125 -18.75 -3.69 -12.36
N ILE A 126 -18.10 -3.77 -11.22
CA ILE A 126 -18.15 -2.75 -10.16
C ILE A 126 -16.72 -2.33 -9.78
N PRO A 127 -16.51 -1.10 -9.30
CA PRO A 127 -15.22 -0.68 -8.75
C PRO A 127 -14.71 -1.68 -7.70
N HIS A 128 -13.43 -2.02 -7.74
CA HIS A 128 -12.86 -2.96 -6.77
C HIS A 128 -11.36 -2.71 -6.52
N ILE A 129 -10.93 -2.91 -5.28
CA ILE A 129 -9.51 -2.93 -4.94
C ILE A 129 -8.94 -4.33 -5.19
N HIS A 130 -7.75 -4.38 -5.78
CA HIS A 130 -6.81 -5.48 -5.64
C HIS A 130 -5.72 -5.05 -4.66
N LEU A 131 -5.73 -5.61 -3.45
CA LEU A 131 -4.68 -5.45 -2.44
C LEU A 131 -3.87 -6.76 -2.40
N ILE A 132 -2.57 -6.66 -2.55
CA ILE A 132 -1.65 -7.80 -2.57
C ILE A 132 -0.58 -7.60 -1.49
N ILE A 133 -0.25 -8.66 -0.76
CA ILE A 133 0.75 -8.63 0.30
C ILE A 133 1.63 -9.86 0.17
N SER A 134 2.94 -9.69 0.05
CA SER A 134 3.88 -10.82 0.10
C SER A 134 3.71 -11.56 1.42
N LYS A 135 3.85 -12.88 1.43
CA LYS A 135 3.88 -13.65 2.67
C LYS A 135 5.17 -13.42 3.47
N LEU A 136 6.16 -12.69 2.94
CA LEU A 136 7.43 -12.38 3.60
C LEU A 136 7.25 -11.26 4.63
N ASP A 137 7.71 -11.51 5.85
CA ASP A 137 8.01 -10.46 6.83
C ASP A 137 9.34 -9.80 6.45
N LEU A 138 9.28 -8.54 6.03
CA LEU A 138 10.44 -7.76 5.59
C LEU A 138 11.48 -7.50 6.68
N LEU A 139 11.20 -7.79 7.96
CA LEU A 139 12.19 -7.65 9.03
C LEU A 139 12.66 -8.99 9.61
N SER A 140 11.84 -10.05 9.65
CA SER A 140 12.27 -11.33 10.25
C SER A 140 12.65 -12.43 9.26
N ASP A 141 12.47 -12.23 7.95
CA ASP A 141 12.73 -13.24 6.92
C ASP A 141 11.86 -14.52 7.04
N ASN A 142 10.79 -14.44 7.83
CA ASN A 142 9.81 -15.50 8.07
C ASN A 142 8.51 -15.26 7.29
N GLN A 143 7.57 -16.21 7.43
CA GLN A 143 6.23 -16.06 6.90
C GLN A 143 5.32 -15.26 7.86
N LEU A 144 4.58 -14.29 7.31
CA LEU A 144 3.56 -13.52 8.02
C LEU A 144 2.40 -14.39 8.51
N ARG A 145 1.92 -14.13 9.73
CA ARG A 145 0.75 -14.74 10.38
C ARG A 145 -0.43 -13.77 10.35
N ILE A 146 -1.37 -13.99 9.44
CA ILE A 146 -2.58 -13.15 9.37
C ILE A 146 -3.65 -13.61 10.36
N LEU A 147 -4.58 -12.71 10.70
CA LEU A 147 -5.78 -13.03 11.47
C LEU A 147 -6.54 -14.20 10.80
N PRO A 148 -6.70 -15.38 11.45
CA PRO A 148 -7.27 -16.55 10.80
C PRO A 148 -8.74 -16.34 10.41
N TYR A 149 -9.15 -16.92 9.28
CA TYR A 149 -10.53 -16.75 8.81
C TYR A 149 -11.54 -17.39 9.78
N LYS A 150 -12.39 -16.56 10.37
CA LYS A 150 -13.57 -16.97 11.15
C LYS A 150 -14.80 -16.28 10.56
N LYS A 151 -15.76 -17.06 10.04
CA LYS A 151 -16.91 -16.57 9.26
C LYS A 151 -17.68 -15.44 9.96
N SER A 152 -17.93 -15.55 11.26
CA SER A 152 -18.64 -14.51 12.03
C SER A 152 -17.84 -13.21 12.14
N VAL A 153 -16.53 -13.30 12.37
CA VAL A 153 -15.64 -12.12 12.48
C VAL A 153 -15.47 -11.44 11.11
N ALA A 154 -15.30 -12.22 10.03
CA ALA A 154 -15.23 -11.68 8.68
C ALA A 154 -16.54 -10.95 8.28
N ALA A 155 -17.70 -11.51 8.63
CA ALA A 155 -19.00 -10.86 8.41
C ALA A 155 -19.16 -9.58 9.26
N ALA A 156 -18.74 -9.61 10.53
CA ALA A 156 -18.74 -8.46 11.41
C ALA A 156 -17.84 -7.32 10.88
N PHE A 157 -16.61 -7.65 10.49
CA PHE A 157 -15.67 -6.68 9.92
C PHE A 157 -16.16 -6.09 8.59
N GLN A 158 -16.70 -6.92 7.68
CA GLN A 158 -17.30 -6.43 6.42
C GLN A 158 -18.50 -5.51 6.62
N LYS A 159 -19.28 -5.73 7.69
CA LYS A 159 -20.42 -4.90 8.07
C LYS A 159 -19.93 -3.56 8.63
N TRP A 160 -19.03 -3.62 9.62
CA TRP A 160 -18.44 -2.43 10.25
C TRP A 160 -17.68 -1.55 9.25
N LEU A 161 -16.80 -2.12 8.41
CA LEU A 161 -16.09 -1.37 7.37
C LEU A 161 -17.07 -0.80 6.35
N GLY A 162 -18.17 -1.51 6.07
CA GLY A 162 -19.22 -1.03 5.19
C GLY A 162 -20.02 0.15 5.74
N SER A 163 -20.18 0.29 7.05
CA SER A 163 -20.97 1.36 7.67
C SER A 163 -20.19 2.68 7.79
N GLN A 164 -18.86 2.64 7.96
CA GLN A 164 -17.99 3.83 8.00
C GLN A 164 -18.16 4.71 6.75
N TYR A 165 -18.48 4.08 5.62
CA TYR A 165 -18.68 4.72 4.32
C TYR A 165 -20.16 4.75 3.90
N SER A 166 -21.09 4.69 4.86
CA SER A 166 -22.53 4.76 4.60
C SER A 166 -23.14 5.96 5.30
N THR A 167 -24.05 6.65 4.61
CA THR A 167 -24.91 7.71 5.17
C THR A 167 -26.09 7.15 5.98
N ASN A 168 -26.26 5.83 6.07
CA ASN A 168 -27.35 5.19 6.78
C ASN A 168 -27.02 4.99 8.27
N TYR A 169 -27.59 5.85 9.12
CA TYR A 169 -27.42 5.84 10.58
C TYR A 169 -27.73 4.48 11.25
N ASN A 170 -28.72 3.73 10.76
CA ASN A 170 -29.06 2.43 11.35
C ASN A 170 -27.95 1.39 11.09
N LEU A 171 -27.26 1.46 9.93
CA LEU A 171 -26.09 0.61 9.67
C LEU A 171 -24.89 0.99 10.54
N GLN A 172 -24.77 2.25 10.95
CA GLN A 172 -23.72 2.71 11.87
C GLN A 172 -23.95 2.17 13.29
N LYS A 173 -25.16 2.27 13.85
CA LYS A 173 -25.47 1.74 15.19
C LYS A 173 -25.26 0.22 15.32
N GLU A 174 -25.49 -0.53 14.25
CA GLU A 174 -25.23 -1.98 14.24
C GLU A 174 -23.75 -2.35 14.05
N ALA A 175 -22.88 -1.37 13.81
CA ALA A 175 -21.45 -1.56 13.58
C ALA A 175 -20.64 -1.70 14.87
N ASP A 176 -21.03 -1.02 15.95
CA ASP A 176 -20.27 -1.01 17.22
C ASP A 176 -20.23 -2.41 17.86
N SER A 177 -21.37 -3.10 17.85
CA SER A 177 -21.48 -4.50 18.29
C SER A 177 -20.63 -5.44 17.42
N ALA A 178 -20.55 -5.16 16.12
CA ALA A 178 -19.69 -5.92 15.20
C ALA A 178 -18.21 -5.67 15.49
N LEU A 179 -17.80 -4.41 15.73
CA LEU A 179 -16.43 -4.02 16.07
C LEU A 179 -15.92 -4.71 17.34
N LYS A 180 -16.74 -4.77 18.40
CA LYS A 180 -16.38 -5.47 19.64
C LYS A 180 -16.00 -6.93 19.40
N SER A 181 -16.75 -7.64 18.55
CA SER A 181 -16.45 -9.03 18.21
C SER A 181 -15.16 -9.20 17.38
N VAL A 182 -14.78 -8.17 16.62
CA VAL A 182 -13.54 -8.10 15.86
C VAL A 182 -12.34 -7.82 16.78
N GLN A 183 -12.47 -6.87 17.71
CA GLN A 183 -11.44 -6.54 18.69
C GLN A 183 -11.08 -7.75 19.57
N GLN A 184 -12.08 -8.40 20.18
CA GLN A 184 -11.89 -9.60 21.01
C GLN A 184 -11.16 -10.73 20.27
N TYR A 185 -11.39 -10.88 18.97
CA TYR A 185 -10.70 -11.90 18.16
C TYR A 185 -9.27 -11.50 17.77
N ARG A 186 -9.00 -10.19 17.56
CA ARG A 186 -7.62 -9.66 17.40
C ARG A 186 -6.82 -9.81 18.70
N GLU A 187 -7.43 -9.55 19.86
CA GLU A 187 -6.82 -9.74 21.18
C GLU A 187 -6.44 -11.21 21.40
N TRP A 188 -7.39 -12.14 21.26
CA TRP A 188 -7.12 -13.58 21.30
C TRP A 188 -6.00 -13.98 20.33
N HIS A 189 -6.01 -13.47 19.09
CA HIS A 189 -4.97 -13.78 18.12
C HIS A 189 -3.59 -13.30 18.59
N ARG A 190 -3.50 -12.08 19.15
CA ARG A 190 -2.27 -11.48 19.69
C ARG A 190 -1.70 -12.26 20.88
N GLU A 191 -2.56 -12.66 21.82
CA GLU A 191 -2.17 -13.45 22.99
C GLU A 191 -1.59 -14.82 22.59
N ASN A 192 -2.18 -15.45 21.58
CA ASN A 192 -1.86 -16.82 21.15
C ASN A 192 -0.82 -16.91 20.02
N ASN A 193 -0.47 -15.79 19.37
CA ASN A 193 0.46 -15.75 18.22
C ASN A 193 1.51 -14.65 18.40
N ARG A 194 2.32 -14.75 19.46
CA ARG A 194 3.46 -13.86 19.66
C ARG A 194 4.43 -13.97 18.47
N VAL A 195 4.67 -12.85 17.80
CA VAL A 195 5.72 -12.72 16.78
C VAL A 195 7.02 -12.37 17.51
N ASP A 196 8.10 -13.06 17.15
CA ASP A 196 9.44 -12.71 17.63
C ASP A 196 9.92 -11.46 16.86
N LEU A 197 9.76 -10.30 17.49
CA LEU A 197 10.13 -9.00 16.91
C LEU A 197 11.65 -8.73 17.02
N ASN A 198 12.39 -9.52 17.80
CA ASN A 198 13.77 -9.23 18.22
C ASN A 198 14.84 -10.01 17.44
N ARG A 199 14.46 -10.83 16.46
CA ARG A 199 15.42 -11.52 15.59
C ARG A 199 16.12 -10.54 14.65
N THR A 200 17.40 -10.83 14.39
CA THR A 200 18.31 -10.01 13.57
C THR A 200 17.64 -9.57 12.27
N PRO A 201 17.59 -8.26 11.97
CA PRO A 201 16.81 -7.75 10.86
C PRO A 201 17.27 -8.34 9.52
N TYR A 202 16.30 -8.83 8.77
CA TYR A 202 16.36 -8.80 7.32
C TYR A 202 16.50 -7.34 6.90
N SER A 203 17.68 -6.95 6.43
CA SER A 203 17.83 -5.66 5.77
C SER A 203 17.18 -5.76 4.38
N PRO A 204 16.30 -4.83 4.00
CA PRO A 204 15.81 -4.70 2.63
C PRO A 204 16.94 -4.68 1.57
N GLN A 205 18.15 -4.24 1.95
CA GLN A 205 19.39 -4.32 1.16
C GLN A 205 19.76 -5.75 0.69
N LYS A 206 19.18 -6.81 1.26
CA LYS A 206 19.33 -8.21 0.78
C LYS A 206 18.43 -8.54 -0.42
N ILE A 207 17.47 -7.67 -0.75
CA ILE A 207 16.65 -7.73 -1.97
C ILE A 207 17.44 -7.12 -3.14
N THR A 208 18.22 -6.07 -2.91
CA THR A 208 18.95 -5.27 -3.92
C THR A 208 19.82 -6.09 -4.89
N PRO A 209 20.57 -7.14 -4.46
CA PRO A 209 21.32 -7.99 -5.38
C PRO A 209 20.45 -8.81 -6.37
N VAL A 210 19.15 -8.97 -6.10
CA VAL A 210 18.20 -9.67 -6.98
C VAL A 210 17.57 -8.71 -8.01
N LEU A 211 17.77 -7.40 -7.86
CA LEU A 211 17.24 -6.36 -8.75
C LEU A 211 18.21 -6.01 -9.88
N ALA A 212 19.51 -5.89 -9.56
CA ALA A 212 20.55 -5.51 -10.53
C ALA A 212 20.65 -6.46 -11.74
N ASP A 213 20.35 -7.76 -11.56
CA ASP A 213 20.44 -8.78 -12.62
C ASP A 213 19.38 -8.64 -13.74
N GLN A 214 18.34 -7.81 -13.59
CA GLN A 214 17.11 -7.94 -14.41
C GLN A 214 16.43 -6.65 -14.92
N HIS A 215 17.18 -5.57 -15.22
CA HIS A 215 16.63 -4.38 -15.90
C HIS A 215 15.92 -4.67 -17.25
N GLY A 216 16.06 -5.88 -17.82
CA GLY A 216 15.42 -6.29 -19.09
C GLY A 216 13.95 -6.75 -19.03
N TRP A 217 13.30 -6.86 -17.86
CA TRP A 217 11.92 -7.38 -17.76
C TRP A 217 10.81 -6.31 -17.77
N ILE A 218 11.12 -5.03 -17.56
CA ILE A 218 10.12 -3.98 -17.24
C ILE A 218 9.96 -2.93 -18.37
N SER A 219 10.76 -3.02 -19.44
CA SER A 219 10.90 -1.98 -20.48
C SER A 219 9.75 -1.81 -21.49
N ASN A 220 8.52 -2.26 -21.19
CA ASN A 220 7.39 -2.23 -22.13
C ASN A 220 6.09 -1.67 -21.53
N THR A 221 6.15 -0.46 -20.98
CA THR A 221 4.97 0.32 -20.59
C THR A 221 4.61 1.34 -21.68
N ASN A 222 3.86 0.91 -22.71
CA ASN A 222 3.11 1.82 -23.58
C ASN A 222 1.91 2.40 -22.80
N LEU A 223 2.20 3.31 -21.87
CA LEU A 223 1.20 4.06 -21.11
C LEU A 223 0.45 4.98 -22.06
N SER A 224 -0.75 4.55 -22.49
CA SER A 224 -1.59 5.34 -23.39
C SER A 224 -1.87 6.74 -22.82
N GLU A 225 -1.87 7.76 -23.66
CA GLU A 225 -1.97 9.18 -23.26
C GLU A 225 -3.31 9.58 -22.59
N ASN A 226 -4.23 8.63 -22.41
CA ASN A 226 -5.56 8.82 -21.86
C ASN A 226 -5.62 9.10 -20.35
N SER A 227 -4.51 9.03 -19.60
CA SER A 227 -4.46 9.44 -18.19
C SER A 227 -4.48 10.97 -18.00
N ARG A 228 -4.21 11.76 -19.05
CA ARG A 228 -3.99 13.22 -18.97
C ARG A 228 -5.23 14.09 -18.69
N LYS A 229 -6.41 13.51 -18.40
CA LYS A 229 -7.66 14.27 -18.16
C LYS A 229 -8.41 13.80 -16.92
N HIS A 230 -7.94 14.25 -15.75
CA HIS A 230 -8.73 14.26 -14.52
C HIS A 230 -8.84 15.70 -13.99
N PRO A 231 -10.02 16.14 -13.52
CA PRO A 231 -10.16 17.44 -12.89
C PRO A 231 -9.40 17.45 -11.56
N HIS A 232 -8.78 18.58 -11.25
CA HIS A 232 -8.05 18.79 -10.01
C HIS A 232 -9.04 18.82 -8.84
N TYR A 233 -9.20 17.71 -8.13
CA TYR A 233 -9.97 17.70 -6.88
C TYR A 233 -9.16 18.44 -5.80
N PRO A 234 -9.77 19.38 -5.05
CA PRO A 234 -9.06 20.08 -3.98
C PRO A 234 -8.70 19.07 -2.88
N GLY A 235 -7.49 19.19 -2.35
CA GLY A 235 -7.07 18.40 -1.21
C GLY A 235 -7.93 18.75 0.01
N PHE A 236 -8.80 17.83 0.42
CA PHE A 236 -9.53 17.96 1.68
C PHE A 236 -8.54 17.89 2.84
N SER A 237 -8.69 18.79 3.82
CA SER A 237 -7.75 18.91 4.92
C SER A 237 -7.72 17.63 5.76
N ALA A 238 -6.54 17.01 5.86
CA ALA A 238 -6.29 15.77 6.59
C ALA A 238 -6.51 15.87 8.13
N GLU A 239 -6.85 17.06 8.62
CA GLU A 239 -7.00 17.41 10.04
C GLU A 239 -8.37 16.98 10.59
N GLN A 240 -9.45 17.05 9.78
CA GLN A 240 -10.82 16.81 10.26
C GLN A 240 -11.19 15.32 10.38
N GLN A 241 -10.57 14.43 9.60
CA GLN A 241 -10.98 13.01 9.53
C GLN A 241 -10.19 12.06 10.43
N ARG A 242 -9.13 12.56 11.11
CA ARG A 242 -8.29 11.74 12.00
C ARG A 242 -8.93 11.42 13.35
N LEU A 243 -9.99 12.12 13.75
CA LEU A 243 -10.53 12.06 15.13
C LEU A 243 -11.75 11.14 15.30
N ASP A 244 -12.58 10.95 14.27
CA ASP A 244 -13.92 10.34 14.44
C ASP A 244 -13.98 8.81 14.21
N ALA A 245 -12.83 8.15 14.02
CA ALA A 245 -12.73 6.69 13.79
C ALA A 245 -11.73 5.98 14.72
N LEU A 246 -11.38 6.61 15.85
CA LEU A 246 -10.18 6.28 16.63
C LEU A 246 -10.21 4.96 17.43
N ASP A 247 -11.38 4.44 17.81
CA ASP A 247 -11.52 3.34 18.79
C ASP A 247 -11.16 1.92 18.27
N GLY A 248 -10.35 1.79 17.22
CA GLY A 248 -9.96 0.47 16.69
C GLY A 248 -8.68 0.36 15.88
N PHE A 249 -8.03 1.48 15.53
CA PHE A 249 -6.92 1.52 14.57
C PHE A 249 -5.67 2.19 15.14
N SER A 250 -4.86 1.37 15.80
CA SER A 250 -3.66 1.77 16.54
C SER A 250 -2.60 2.46 15.69
N TRP A 251 -2.45 2.07 14.41
CA TRP A 251 -1.48 2.72 13.53
C TRP A 251 -1.89 4.18 13.29
N TRP A 252 -3.16 4.42 12.94
CA TRP A 252 -3.69 5.76 12.68
C TRP A 252 -3.56 6.70 13.89
N VAL A 253 -3.84 6.21 15.10
CA VAL A 253 -3.70 7.02 16.33
C VAL A 253 -2.24 7.42 16.53
N SER A 254 -1.32 6.44 16.42
CA SER A 254 0.12 6.66 16.61
C SER A 254 0.73 7.58 15.53
N ASP A 255 0.36 7.36 14.26
CA ASP A 255 0.79 8.20 13.13
C ASP A 255 0.28 9.64 13.28
N ALA A 256 -0.98 9.82 13.70
CA ALA A 256 -1.56 11.14 13.92
C ALA A 256 -0.85 11.89 15.06
N GLN A 257 -0.63 11.23 16.20
CA GLN A 257 0.11 11.78 17.33
C GLN A 257 1.54 12.18 16.93
N CYS A 258 2.26 11.30 16.24
CA CYS A 258 3.59 11.58 15.71
C CYS A 258 3.58 12.77 14.75
N TRP A 259 2.64 12.82 13.81
CA TRP A 259 2.50 13.95 12.87
C TRP A 259 2.26 15.28 13.57
N PHE A 260 1.44 15.32 14.62
CA PHE A 260 1.19 16.55 15.38
C PHE A 260 2.42 16.98 16.19
N ALA A 261 3.15 16.04 16.79
CA ALA A 261 4.38 16.31 17.54
C ALA A 261 5.52 16.82 16.63
N GLU A 262 5.74 16.17 15.49
CA GLU A 262 6.84 16.44 14.56
C GLU A 262 6.48 17.43 13.43
N LYS A 263 5.31 18.09 13.51
CA LYS A 263 4.80 19.02 12.46
C LYS A 263 5.84 20.05 11.98
N PRO A 264 6.67 20.69 12.84
CA PRO A 264 7.70 21.63 12.38
C PRO A 264 8.81 20.94 11.54
N GLU A 265 9.25 19.76 11.97
CA GLU A 265 10.29 18.98 11.30
C GLU A 265 9.79 18.39 9.97
N ILE A 266 8.56 17.88 9.94
CA ILE A 266 7.87 17.42 8.72
C ILE A 266 7.84 18.54 7.67
N ASN A 267 7.55 19.78 8.09
CA ASN A 267 7.53 20.93 7.19
C ASN A 267 8.95 21.28 6.68
N ARG A 268 9.97 21.22 7.55
CA ARG A 268 11.37 21.45 7.17
C ARG A 268 11.87 20.41 6.17
N LEU A 269 11.75 19.13 6.50
CA LEU A 269 12.15 18.02 5.61
C LEU A 269 11.48 18.14 4.25
N ASN A 270 10.17 18.41 4.20
CA ASN A 270 9.44 18.59 2.94
C ASN A 270 9.82 19.87 2.15
N ALA A 271 10.48 20.85 2.77
CA ALA A 271 10.94 22.07 2.10
C ALA A 271 12.36 21.90 1.51
N ASP A 272 13.22 21.15 2.20
CA ASP A 272 14.67 21.18 1.99
C ASP A 272 15.24 19.91 1.31
N ILE A 273 14.55 18.76 1.40
CA ILE A 273 15.10 17.48 0.94
C ILE A 273 15.14 17.32 -0.59
N SER A 274 16.19 16.68 -1.09
CA SER A 274 16.30 16.31 -2.51
C SER A 274 15.42 15.10 -2.86
N MET A 275 14.37 15.34 -3.66
CA MET A 275 13.52 14.25 -4.18
C MET A 275 14.28 13.24 -5.05
N ALA A 276 15.37 13.67 -5.71
CA ALA A 276 16.23 12.77 -6.49
C ALA A 276 17.00 11.81 -5.56
N ALA A 277 17.62 12.33 -4.51
CA ALA A 277 18.33 11.51 -3.52
C ALA A 277 17.37 10.53 -2.81
N LEU A 278 16.13 10.95 -2.53
CA LEU A 278 15.09 10.08 -1.98
C LEU A 278 14.66 8.97 -2.95
N LEU A 279 14.51 9.25 -4.25
CA LEU A 279 14.21 8.23 -5.25
C LEU A 279 15.32 7.18 -5.34
N GLU A 280 16.57 7.61 -5.48
CA GLU A 280 17.72 6.69 -5.51
C GLU A 280 17.82 5.88 -4.22
N LYS A 281 17.57 6.50 -3.06
CA LYS A 281 17.53 5.81 -1.77
C LYS A 281 16.41 4.77 -1.72
N ALA A 282 15.22 5.09 -2.24
CA ALA A 282 14.10 4.17 -2.30
C ALA A 282 14.32 3.00 -3.26
N GLU A 283 15.01 3.22 -4.39
CA GLU A 283 15.45 2.16 -5.30
C GLU A 283 16.44 1.21 -4.60
N ARG A 284 17.50 1.76 -3.98
CA ARG A 284 18.52 0.97 -3.27
C ARG A 284 17.97 0.20 -2.08
N ASP A 285 17.16 0.87 -1.25
CA ASP A 285 16.64 0.31 0.00
C ASP A 285 15.50 -0.69 -0.28
N TYR A 286 14.52 -0.36 -1.13
CA TYR A 286 13.27 -1.13 -1.28
C TYR A 286 13.07 -1.80 -2.64
N GLY A 287 13.87 -1.46 -3.65
CA GLY A 287 13.62 -1.88 -5.03
C GLY A 287 12.44 -1.16 -5.68
N LEU A 288 12.24 0.11 -5.34
CA LEU A 288 11.29 0.99 -6.00
C LEU A 288 11.63 1.13 -7.49
N LEU A 289 10.61 1.06 -8.34
CA LEU A 289 10.73 1.34 -9.77
C LEU A 289 10.66 2.86 -10.00
N THR A 290 11.81 3.50 -10.14
CA THR A 290 11.96 4.97 -10.23
C THR A 290 11.34 5.54 -11.51
N GLU A 291 11.22 4.75 -12.58
CA GLU A 291 10.57 5.12 -13.85
C GLU A 291 9.06 5.41 -13.70
N HIS A 292 8.43 4.90 -12.64
CA HIS A 292 7.05 5.25 -12.30
C HIS A 292 6.91 6.68 -11.75
N TYR A 293 8.00 7.40 -11.53
CA TYR A 293 7.96 8.73 -10.95
C TYR A 293 8.71 9.75 -11.81
N ARG A 294 8.40 11.02 -11.59
CA ARG A 294 9.18 12.17 -12.08
C ARG A 294 9.19 13.25 -11.01
N ILE A 295 10.16 14.15 -11.05
CA ILE A 295 10.23 15.29 -10.15
C ILE A 295 9.61 16.51 -10.86
N ASP A 296 8.74 17.22 -10.16
CA ASP A 296 8.08 18.45 -10.64
C ASP A 296 8.06 19.46 -9.50
N ASP A 297 8.93 20.47 -9.59
CA ASP A 297 9.32 21.33 -8.47
C ASP A 297 9.77 20.48 -7.26
N ARG A 298 9.45 20.84 -6.01
CA ARG A 298 9.82 20.07 -4.81
C ARG A 298 8.86 18.92 -4.50
N LYS A 299 8.26 18.31 -5.52
CA LYS A 299 7.31 17.20 -5.36
C LYS A 299 7.67 16.05 -6.29
N LEU A 300 7.47 14.85 -5.76
CA LEU A 300 7.47 13.65 -6.57
C LEU A 300 6.11 13.50 -7.23
N VAL A 301 6.08 13.14 -8.51
CA VAL A 301 4.85 12.90 -9.27
C VAL A 301 4.82 11.45 -9.73
N ASP A 302 3.81 10.71 -9.30
CA ASP A 302 3.55 9.36 -9.79
C ASP A 302 3.02 9.44 -11.22
N ASN A 303 3.77 8.91 -12.19
CA ASN A 303 3.44 8.93 -13.61
C ASN A 303 2.16 8.14 -13.94
N ARG A 304 1.73 7.23 -13.04
CA ARG A 304 0.56 6.36 -13.21
C ARG A 304 -0.73 7.04 -12.77
N THR A 305 -0.68 7.91 -11.75
CA THR A 305 -1.86 8.60 -11.19
C THR A 305 -1.90 10.10 -11.44
N GLY A 306 -0.73 10.74 -11.62
CA GLY A 306 -0.57 12.19 -11.62
C GLY A 306 -0.52 12.83 -10.22
N ASP A 307 -0.55 12.04 -9.14
CA ASP A 307 -0.48 12.56 -7.77
C ASP A 307 0.86 13.26 -7.52
N ARG A 308 0.83 14.45 -6.90
CA ARG A 308 2.02 15.20 -6.48
C ARG A 308 2.20 15.08 -4.97
N VAL A 309 3.25 14.39 -4.53
CA VAL A 309 3.51 14.06 -3.12
C VAL A 309 4.77 14.74 -2.61
N ASN A 310 4.81 15.03 -1.32
CA ASN A 310 6.02 15.45 -0.62
C ASN A 310 6.79 14.20 -0.11
N ALA A 311 7.96 14.42 0.49
CA ALA A 311 8.87 13.35 0.89
C ALA A 311 8.28 12.45 2.00
N ILE A 312 7.67 13.08 3.00
CA ILE A 312 7.06 12.37 4.13
C ILE A 312 5.87 11.54 3.65
N ASP A 313 4.98 12.10 2.83
CA ASP A 313 3.82 11.36 2.27
C ASP A 313 4.26 10.22 1.35
N PHE A 314 5.34 10.42 0.57
CA PHE A 314 5.94 9.37 -0.26
C PHE A 314 6.43 8.19 0.60
N ALA A 315 7.25 8.47 1.62
CA ALA A 315 7.77 7.46 2.55
C ALA A 315 6.64 6.75 3.33
N TYR A 316 5.63 7.50 3.77
CA TYR A 316 4.49 7.00 4.54
C TYR A 316 3.59 6.06 3.72
N LEU A 317 3.15 6.46 2.52
CA LEU A 317 2.15 5.70 1.73
C LEU A 317 2.73 4.77 0.64
N TRP A 318 3.84 5.12 0.00
CA TRP A 318 4.42 4.33 -1.10
C TRP A 318 5.53 3.39 -0.61
N LEU A 319 6.34 3.80 0.37
CA LEU A 319 7.31 2.93 1.05
C LEU A 319 6.73 2.22 2.29
N ASN A 320 5.46 2.49 2.62
CA ASN A 320 4.69 1.79 3.65
C ASN A 320 5.30 1.91 5.07
N LEU A 321 5.87 3.08 5.39
CA LEU A 321 6.51 3.33 6.68
C LEU A 321 5.54 3.91 7.73
N PRO A 322 5.64 3.50 9.01
CA PRO A 322 5.14 4.28 10.16
C PRO A 322 5.62 5.73 10.13
N MET A 323 4.82 6.69 10.63
CA MET A 323 5.13 8.13 10.51
C MET A 323 6.50 8.51 11.11
N ASP A 324 6.84 7.96 12.28
CA ASP A 324 8.14 8.14 12.95
C ASP A 324 9.30 7.64 12.08
N GLN A 325 9.11 6.48 11.43
CA GLN A 325 10.09 5.89 10.53
C GLN A 325 10.16 6.60 9.18
N ALA A 326 9.05 7.15 8.68
CA ALA A 326 9.02 7.97 7.48
C ALA A 326 9.86 9.24 7.68
N ILE A 327 9.68 9.93 8.81
CA ILE A 327 10.48 11.09 9.22
C ILE A 327 11.96 10.72 9.34
N SER A 328 12.27 9.64 10.09
CA SER A 328 13.64 9.16 10.28
C SER A 328 14.32 8.76 8.96
N TRP A 329 13.60 8.06 8.07
CA TRP A 329 14.12 7.62 6.78
C TRP A 329 14.35 8.79 5.82
N VAL A 330 13.44 9.77 5.76
CA VAL A 330 13.62 11.00 4.96
C VAL A 330 14.77 11.85 5.50
N ARG A 331 14.89 12.02 6.83
CA ARG A 331 16.04 12.68 7.47
C ARG A 331 17.36 11.97 7.13
N SER A 332 17.38 10.63 7.09
CA SER A 332 18.57 9.86 6.68
C SER A 332 18.96 9.98 5.20
N ALA A 333 18.19 10.73 4.39
CA ALA A 333 18.51 11.06 3.01
C ALA A 333 19.04 12.50 2.84
N GLU A 334 19.12 13.29 3.93
CA GLU A 334 19.87 14.54 3.93
C GLU A 334 21.32 14.22 3.60
N ALA A 335 21.92 14.98 2.67
CA ALA A 335 23.33 14.83 2.38
C ALA A 335 24.12 15.07 3.68
N PRO A 336 25.18 14.29 3.98
CA PRO A 336 26.08 14.67 5.05
C PRO A 336 26.55 16.09 4.78
N ILE A 337 26.39 16.97 5.77
CA ILE A 337 27.04 18.27 5.74
C ILE A 337 28.52 17.96 5.55
N GLU A 338 29.12 18.42 4.45
CA GLU A 338 30.57 18.47 4.37
C GLU A 338 31.01 19.40 5.49
N GLU A 339 31.48 18.82 6.60
CA GLU A 339 32.32 19.56 7.53
C GLU A 339 33.53 20.01 6.70
N GLU A 340 33.52 21.27 6.28
CA GLU A 340 34.69 21.92 5.71
C GLU A 340 35.85 21.59 6.64
N SER A 341 36.81 20.83 6.14
CA SER A 341 37.97 20.42 6.93
C SER A 341 38.78 21.68 7.24
N ASN A 342 38.48 22.27 8.40
CA ASN A 342 39.30 23.28 9.07
C ASN A 342 40.60 22.63 9.60
N ASP A 343 41.26 21.85 8.74
CA ASP A 343 42.63 21.40 8.94
C ASP A 343 43.57 22.53 8.49
N PRO A 344 44.25 23.22 9.42
CA PRO A 344 45.17 24.30 9.07
C PRO A 344 46.43 23.77 8.36
N ALA A 345 46.67 22.45 8.35
CA ALA A 345 47.88 21.85 7.79
C ALA A 345 47.95 21.85 6.25
N ALA A 346 46.85 22.13 5.54
CA ALA A 346 46.83 22.23 4.07
C ALA A 346 47.44 23.54 3.50
N ARG A 347 48.15 24.33 4.32
CA ARG A 347 48.80 25.60 3.93
C ARG A 347 50.29 25.67 4.29
N PHE A 348 51.09 24.70 3.86
CA PHE A 348 52.56 24.82 3.78
C PHE A 348 53.11 24.10 2.55
#